data_AF-A0A0K8UIQ0-F1
#
_entry.id   AF-A0A0K8UIQ0-F1
#
_cell.length_a   1.000
_cell.length_b   1.000
_cell.length_c   1.000
_cell.angle_alpha   90.00
_cell.angle_beta   90.00
_cell.angle_gamma   90.00
#
_symmetry.space_group_name_H-M   'P 1'
#
loop_
_entity.id
_entity.type
_entity.pdbx_description
1 polymer ?
#
loop_
_entity_poly.entity_id
_entity_poly.type
_entity_poly.pdbx_seq_one_letter_code
_entity_poly.pdbx_strand_id
1 'polypeptide(L)'
;MERKGGLSPHISPFTQIRDVGALLNRAGFTMLTIDTDEIVVGYPSMFELMWDLKGMAENNAAFNRPAHISRETMFAASAIYKELYAKDEGVTATFQIIYFVGWKPGPNQPKPLERGSGDVSLKDLGKIIESGEPKS
;
A
#
# COMPACT_ATOMS: atom_id res chain seq x y z
N MET A 1 -20.69 -4.30 -27.68
CA MET A 1 -21.59 -3.13 -27.66
C MET A 1 -21.36 -2.40 -26.35
N GLU A 2 -20.89 -1.16 -26.43
CA GLU A 2 -20.60 -0.29 -25.27
C GLU A 2 -21.94 0.07 -24.60
N ARG A 3 -22.06 -0.17 -23.28
CA ARG A 3 -23.37 -0.25 -22.58
C ARG A 3 -23.71 0.98 -21.73
N LYS A 4 -22.85 2.01 -21.66
CA LYS A 4 -23.09 3.18 -20.78
C LYS A 4 -22.68 4.55 -21.36
N GLY A 5 -22.21 4.65 -22.60
CA GLY A 5 -22.03 5.94 -23.29
C GLY A 5 -21.09 6.89 -22.57
N GLY A 6 -20.00 6.37 -21.97
CA GLY A 6 -19.08 7.17 -21.18
C GLY A 6 -18.09 6.35 -20.37
N LEU A 7 -16.81 6.73 -20.44
CA LEU A 7 -15.74 6.18 -19.60
C LEU A 7 -15.76 6.90 -18.24
N SER A 8 -16.59 6.43 -17.32
CA SER A 8 -16.48 6.83 -15.91
C SER A 8 -15.69 5.76 -15.14
N PRO A 9 -14.58 6.11 -14.47
CA PRO A 9 -13.86 5.15 -13.65
C PRO A 9 -14.80 4.63 -12.55
N HIS A 10 -14.93 3.32 -12.47
CA HIS A 10 -15.73 2.62 -11.45
C HIS A 10 -14.91 2.17 -10.25
N ILE A 11 -13.61 2.50 -10.25
CA ILE A 11 -12.64 2.21 -9.21
C ILE A 11 -11.93 3.50 -8.80
N SER A 12 -11.55 3.62 -7.53
CA SER A 12 -10.64 4.68 -7.10
C SER A 12 -9.28 4.50 -7.76
N PRO A 13 -8.51 5.58 -8.00
CA PRO A 13 -7.14 5.45 -8.47
C PRO A 13 -6.33 4.57 -7.52
N PHE A 14 -5.62 3.59 -8.07
CA PHE A 14 -4.69 2.79 -7.28
C PHE A 14 -3.58 3.69 -6.74
N THR A 15 -3.35 3.65 -5.43
CA THR A 15 -2.30 4.44 -4.79
C THR A 15 -0.98 3.73 -4.99
N GLN A 16 0.04 4.42 -5.54
CA GLN A 16 1.37 3.86 -5.62
C GLN A 16 2.13 4.09 -4.32
N ILE A 17 3.05 3.19 -3.97
CA ILE A 17 3.94 3.33 -2.79
C ILE A 17 4.65 4.70 -2.78
N ARG A 18 5.02 5.20 -3.97
CA ARG A 18 5.66 6.52 -4.13
C ARG A 18 4.75 7.66 -3.71
N ASP A 19 3.45 7.55 -3.99
CA ASP A 19 2.46 8.57 -3.65
C ASP A 19 2.27 8.64 -2.14
N VAL A 20 2.24 7.48 -1.45
CA VAL A 20 2.17 7.40 0.01
C VAL A 20 3.39 8.07 0.66
N GLY A 21 4.60 7.77 0.18
CA GLY A 21 5.83 8.39 0.68
C GLY A 21 5.89 9.90 0.46
N ALA A 22 5.44 10.37 -0.71
CA ALA A 22 5.37 11.80 -1.01
C ALA A 22 4.36 12.54 -0.10
N LEU A 23 3.18 11.94 0.14
CA LEU A 23 2.15 12.48 1.02
C LEU A 23 2.63 12.58 2.47
N LEU A 24 3.25 11.53 3.00
CA LEU A 24 3.79 11.49 4.36
C LEU A 24 4.88 12.55 4.57
N ASN A 25 5.82 12.68 3.62
CA ASN A 25 6.84 13.72 3.67
C ASN A 25 6.21 15.12 3.65
N ARG A 26 5.22 15.36 2.78
CA ARG A 26 4.50 16.64 2.73
C ARG A 26 3.73 16.93 4.01
N ALA A 27 3.21 15.89 4.68
CA ALA A 27 2.56 16.00 5.97
C ALA A 27 3.55 16.19 7.15
N GLY A 28 4.86 16.22 6.91
CA GLY A 28 5.89 16.49 7.91
C GLY A 28 6.31 15.27 8.73
N PHE A 29 5.99 14.06 8.28
CA PHE A 29 6.54 12.84 8.85
C PHE A 29 7.95 12.57 8.30
N THR A 30 8.81 12.05 9.16
CA THR A 30 10.19 11.66 8.88
C THR A 30 10.38 10.18 9.26
N MET A 31 11.50 9.57 8.85
CA MET A 31 11.78 8.14 9.11
C MET A 31 10.63 7.24 8.66
N LEU A 32 10.28 7.35 7.37
CA LEU A 32 9.20 6.55 6.79
C LEU A 32 9.69 5.14 6.53
N THR A 33 8.96 4.16 7.04
CA THR A 33 9.10 2.76 6.63
C THR A 33 7.80 2.38 5.93
N ILE A 34 7.92 1.93 4.68
CA ILE A 34 6.78 1.46 3.89
C ILE A 34 7.08 0.02 3.52
N ASP A 35 6.12 -0.85 3.78
CA ASP A 35 6.17 -2.27 3.47
C ASP A 35 4.93 -2.67 2.67
N THR A 36 5.00 -3.77 1.93
CA THR A 36 3.90 -4.18 1.05
C THR A 36 3.78 -5.69 1.04
N ASP A 37 2.59 -6.16 1.39
CA ASP A 37 2.22 -7.56 1.34
C ASP A 37 1.23 -7.82 0.22
N GLU A 38 1.36 -8.96 -0.43
CA GLU A 38 0.42 -9.44 -1.44
C GLU A 38 -0.28 -10.70 -0.92
N ILE A 39 -1.61 -10.69 -0.94
CA ILE A 39 -2.43 -11.84 -0.61
C ILE A 39 -3.25 -12.25 -1.83
N VAL A 40 -3.28 -13.56 -2.09
CA VAL A 40 -4.06 -14.14 -3.18
C VAL A 40 -5.19 -14.95 -2.58
N VAL A 41 -6.43 -14.61 -2.92
CA VAL A 41 -7.63 -15.21 -2.34
C VAL A 41 -8.51 -15.76 -3.45
N GLY A 42 -8.98 -17.01 -3.28
CA GLY A 42 -9.95 -17.64 -4.16
C GLY A 42 -11.38 -17.33 -3.72
N TYR A 43 -12.24 -17.00 -4.68
CA TYR A 43 -13.66 -16.75 -4.49
C TYR A 43 -14.49 -17.68 -5.37
N PRO A 44 -15.69 -18.12 -4.95
CA PRO A 44 -16.58 -18.92 -5.79
C PRO A 44 -16.99 -18.20 -7.09
N SER A 45 -17.22 -16.89 -7.02
CA SER A 45 -17.51 -16.05 -8.18
C SER A 45 -17.16 -14.59 -7.94
N MET A 46 -17.30 -13.77 -8.99
CA MET A 46 -17.13 -12.32 -8.89
C MET A 46 -18.12 -11.67 -7.90
N PHE A 47 -19.28 -12.28 -7.65
CA PHE A 47 -20.29 -11.69 -6.77
C PHE A 47 -19.85 -11.67 -5.31
N GLU A 48 -19.26 -12.75 -4.81
CA GLU A 48 -18.71 -12.83 -3.45
C GLU A 48 -17.55 -11.85 -3.30
N LEU A 49 -16.65 -11.78 -4.29
CA LEU A 49 -15.56 -10.79 -4.32
C LEU A 49 -16.10 -9.35 -4.21
N MET A 50 -17.13 -9.02 -5.00
CA MET A 50 -17.72 -7.68 -4.98
C MET A 50 -18.44 -7.37 -3.67
N TRP A 51 -19.00 -8.38 -3.01
CA TRP A 51 -19.60 -8.24 -1.69
C TRP A 51 -18.55 -7.92 -0.62
N ASP A 52 -17.43 -8.63 -0.64
CA ASP A 52 -16.33 -8.41 0.31
C ASP A 52 -15.67 -7.04 0.11
N LEU A 53 -15.40 -6.65 -1.14
CA LEU A 53 -14.91 -5.30 -1.46
C LEU A 53 -15.86 -4.21 -0.94
N LYS A 54 -17.17 -4.42 -1.05
CA LYS A 54 -18.16 -3.49 -0.49
C LYS A 54 -18.07 -3.44 1.04
N GLY A 55 -17.89 -4.58 1.70
CA GLY A 55 -17.68 -4.69 3.15
C GLY A 55 -16.40 -4.03 3.63
N MET A 56 -15.34 -4.08 2.84
CA MET A 56 -14.05 -3.40 3.07
C MET A 56 -14.09 -1.89 2.79
N ALA A 57 -15.24 -1.36 2.37
CA ALA A 57 -15.41 0.02 1.92
C ALA A 57 -14.57 0.40 0.68
N GLU A 58 -14.13 -0.57 -0.12
CA GLU A 58 -13.42 -0.40 -1.40
C GLU A 58 -14.35 0.04 -2.55
N ASN A 59 -15.45 0.70 -2.20
CA ASN A 59 -16.30 1.33 -3.19
C ASN A 59 -15.60 2.58 -3.70
N ASN A 60 -15.66 2.81 -5.01
CA ASN A 60 -15.14 4.02 -5.64
C ASN A 60 -15.50 5.30 -4.84
N ALA A 61 -14.50 6.11 -4.52
CA ALA A 61 -14.65 7.34 -3.73
C ALA A 61 -14.75 8.62 -4.60
N ALA A 62 -14.73 8.50 -5.93
CA ALA A 62 -14.78 9.64 -6.83
C ALA A 62 -16.15 10.36 -6.82
N PHE A 63 -16.12 11.69 -6.84
CA PHE A 63 -17.33 12.53 -6.84
C PHE A 63 -18.24 12.31 -8.05
N ASN A 64 -17.67 12.02 -9.22
CA ASN A 64 -18.41 11.81 -10.47
C ASN A 64 -18.77 10.34 -10.72
N ARG A 65 -18.71 9.47 -9.71
CA ARG A 65 -19.03 8.06 -9.90
C ARG A 65 -20.54 7.84 -10.08
N PRO A 66 -20.95 6.90 -10.94
CA PRO A 66 -22.32 6.44 -10.94
C PRO A 66 -22.67 5.81 -9.58
N ALA A 67 -23.76 6.26 -8.95
CA ALA A 67 -24.19 5.74 -7.64
C ALA A 67 -24.58 4.26 -7.68
N HIS A 68 -25.02 3.76 -8.84
CA HIS A 68 -25.52 2.40 -9.01
C HIS A 68 -24.94 1.73 -10.27
N ILE A 69 -24.63 0.44 -10.12
CA ILE A 69 -24.29 -0.47 -11.22
C ILE A 69 -25.56 -1.22 -11.59
N SER A 70 -25.88 -1.32 -12.89
CA SER A 70 -27.06 -2.08 -13.32
C SER A 70 -26.79 -3.58 -13.20
N ARG A 71 -27.84 -4.37 -12.96
CA ARG A 71 -27.73 -5.83 -12.84
C ARG A 71 -27.12 -6.46 -14.10
N GLU A 72 -27.51 -5.97 -15.27
CA GLU A 72 -26.97 -6.42 -16.55
C GLU A 72 -25.46 -6.18 -16.68
N THR A 73 -24.96 -5.01 -16.25
CA THR A 73 -23.52 -4.73 -16.23
C THR A 73 -22.80 -5.68 -15.27
N MET A 74 -23.37 -5.96 -14.10
CA MET A 74 -22.77 -6.90 -13.14
C MET A 74 -22.68 -8.32 -13.71
N PHE A 75 -23.74 -8.81 -14.37
CA PHE A 75 -23.72 -10.12 -15.02
C PHE A 75 -22.72 -10.19 -16.17
N ALA A 76 -22.69 -9.18 -17.04
CA ALA A 76 -21.72 -9.13 -18.14
C ALA A 76 -20.28 -9.10 -17.61
N ALA A 77 -20.01 -8.32 -16.57
CA ALA A 77 -18.70 -8.27 -15.92
C ALA A 77 -18.34 -9.61 -15.29
N SER A 78 -19.28 -10.31 -14.64
CA SER A 78 -19.03 -11.62 -14.03
C SER A 78 -18.61 -12.69 -15.06
N ALA A 79 -19.22 -12.67 -16.25
CA ALA A 79 -18.86 -13.58 -17.33
C ALA A 79 -17.42 -13.32 -17.82
N ILE A 80 -17.09 -12.05 -18.07
CA ILE A 80 -15.74 -11.63 -18.50
C ILE A 80 -14.70 -11.95 -17.42
N TYR A 81 -15.01 -11.64 -16.17
CA TYR A 81 -14.09 -11.87 -15.05
C TYR A 81 -13.78 -13.37 -14.88
N LYS A 82 -14.79 -14.22 -15.04
CA LYS A 82 -14.62 -15.67 -15.05
C LYS A 82 -13.77 -16.13 -16.24
N GLU A 83 -14.01 -15.62 -17.44
CA GLU A 83 -13.20 -15.98 -18.62
C GLU A 83 -11.71 -15.65 -18.44
N LEU A 84 -11.40 -14.51 -17.82
CA LEU A 84 -10.02 -14.04 -17.64
C LEU A 84 -9.30 -14.65 -16.44
N TYR A 85 -10.02 -14.91 -15.34
CA TYR A 85 -9.43 -15.22 -14.03
C TYR A 85 -9.98 -16.50 -13.39
N ALA A 86 -10.70 -17.33 -14.14
CA ALA A 86 -11.11 -18.63 -13.65
C ALA A 86 -9.89 -19.48 -13.28
N LYS A 87 -9.91 -20.01 -12.06
CA LYS A 87 -9.00 -21.05 -11.57
C LYS A 87 -9.83 -22.07 -10.82
N ASP A 88 -9.64 -23.34 -11.15
CA ASP A 88 -10.34 -24.48 -10.57
C ASP A 88 -11.87 -24.24 -10.52
N GLU A 89 -12.47 -24.22 -9.32
CA GLU A 89 -13.91 -24.05 -9.10
C GLU A 89 -14.38 -22.59 -8.99
N GLY A 90 -13.48 -21.60 -9.14
CA GLY A 90 -13.81 -20.20 -8.85
C GLY A 90 -12.97 -19.16 -9.61
N VAL A 91 -12.87 -17.97 -9.03
CA VAL A 91 -12.07 -16.84 -9.53
C VAL A 91 -11.05 -16.41 -8.49
N THR A 92 -9.88 -15.98 -8.93
CA THR A 92 -8.81 -15.53 -8.04
C THR A 92 -8.73 -14.01 -8.01
N ALA A 93 -8.60 -13.43 -6.83
CA ALA A 93 -8.33 -12.01 -6.64
C ALA A 93 -7.02 -11.82 -5.85
N THR A 94 -6.21 -10.87 -6.29
CA THR A 94 -4.97 -10.47 -5.62
C THR A 94 -5.20 -9.13 -4.94
N PHE A 95 -4.88 -9.05 -3.65
CA PHE A 95 -4.93 -7.82 -2.87
C PHE A 95 -3.52 -7.42 -2.47
N GLN A 96 -3.19 -6.15 -2.69
CA GLN A 96 -1.96 -5.55 -2.22
C GLN A 96 -2.26 -4.70 -1.00
N ILE A 97 -1.63 -5.03 0.13
CA ILE A 97 -1.77 -4.28 1.38
C ILE A 97 -0.49 -3.49 1.59
N ILE A 98 -0.62 -2.17 1.68
CA ILE A 98 0.50 -1.26 1.90
C ILE A 98 0.51 -0.86 3.37
N TYR A 99 1.56 -1.23 4.09
CA TYR A 99 1.79 -0.80 5.47
C TYR A 99 2.76 0.36 5.47
N PHE A 100 2.51 1.37 6.29
CA PHE A 100 3.44 2.47 6.47
C PHE A 100 3.46 2.96 7.90
N VAL A 101 4.65 3.31 8.37
CA VAL A 101 4.88 3.98 9.64
C VAL A 101 5.77 5.19 9.40
N GLY A 102 5.47 6.30 10.07
CA GLY A 102 6.24 7.52 9.98
C GLY A 102 6.22 8.26 11.31
N TRP A 103 7.31 8.98 11.60
CA TRP A 103 7.50 9.69 12.86
C TRP A 103 7.56 11.19 12.64
N LYS A 104 6.73 11.93 13.36
CA LYS A 104 6.85 13.39 13.39
C LYS A 104 8.08 13.77 14.23
N PRO A 105 8.92 14.72 13.77
CA PRO A 105 10.08 15.14 14.54
C PRO A 105 9.71 15.64 15.93
N GLY A 106 10.33 15.06 16.94
CA GLY A 106 10.19 15.46 18.34
C GLY A 106 11.34 16.36 18.79
N PRO A 107 11.16 17.16 19.86
CA PRO A 107 12.20 18.07 20.37
C PRO A 107 13.48 17.37 20.81
N ASN A 108 13.39 16.08 21.18
CA ASN A 108 14.53 15.26 21.60
C ASN A 108 15.07 14.32 20.50
N GLN A 109 14.69 14.51 19.24
CA GLN A 109 15.20 13.67 18.16
C GLN A 109 16.70 13.94 17.96
N PRO A 110 17.55 12.90 17.94
CA PRO A 110 18.97 13.07 17.64
C PRO A 110 19.11 13.68 16.25
N LYS A 111 19.72 14.86 16.18
CA LYS A 111 20.08 15.45 14.89
C LYS A 111 21.15 14.56 14.26
N PRO A 112 21.03 14.19 12.97
CA PRO A 112 22.12 13.55 12.27
C PRO A 112 23.38 14.40 12.44
N LEU A 113 24.46 13.77 12.90
CA LEU A 113 25.74 14.47 13.05
C LEU A 113 26.20 14.94 11.66
N GLU A 114 26.92 16.06 11.60
CA GLU A 114 27.39 16.58 10.32
C GLU A 114 28.27 15.56 9.59
N ARG A 115 28.17 15.49 8.26
CA ARG A 115 29.00 14.60 7.45
C ARG A 115 30.48 14.90 7.72
N GLY A 116 31.20 13.94 8.28
CA GLY A 116 32.62 14.09 8.66
C GLY A 116 32.90 14.11 10.17
N SER A 117 31.87 14.05 11.02
CA SER A 117 31.94 13.98 12.50
C SER A 117 32.30 12.59 13.07
N GLY A 118 32.85 11.70 12.25
CA GLY A 118 33.36 10.42 12.73
C GLY A 118 34.64 10.65 13.52
N ASP A 119 34.54 10.82 14.84
CA ASP A 119 35.71 11.04 15.72
C ASP A 119 36.65 9.82 15.79
N VAL A 120 36.27 8.68 15.20
CA VAL A 120 37.05 7.44 15.26
C VAL A 120 37.10 6.77 13.89
N SER A 121 38.32 6.52 13.42
CA SER A 121 38.58 5.69 12.24
C SER A 121 38.28 4.23 12.55
N LEU A 122 37.63 3.51 11.63
CA LEU A 122 37.40 2.05 11.73
C LEU A 122 38.70 1.24 11.92
N LYS A 123 39.87 1.83 11.65
CA LYS A 123 41.19 1.23 11.89
C LYS A 123 41.57 1.16 13.38
N ASP A 124 40.96 1.99 14.23
CA ASP A 124 41.28 2.08 15.66
C ASP A 124 40.36 1.23 16.55
N LEU A 125 39.41 0.49 15.95
CA LEU A 125 38.48 -0.41 16.66
C LEU A 125 39.20 -1.44 17.56
N GLY A 126 40.38 -1.93 17.14
CA GLY A 126 41.16 -2.88 17.94
C GLY A 126 41.64 -2.32 19.28
N LYS A 127 41.95 -1.01 19.36
CA LYS A 127 42.43 -0.37 20.59
C LYS A 127 41.32 -0.10 21.60
N ILE A 128 40.10 0.11 21.12
CA ILE A 128 38.92 0.39 21.96
C ILE A 128 38.40 -0.90 22.62
N ILE A 129 38.52 -2.04 21.93
CA ILE A 129 38.14 -3.35 22.48
C ILE A 129 39.12 -3.81 23.57
N GLU A 130 40.40 -3.44 23.49
CA GLU A 130 41.41 -3.78 24.50
C GLU A 130 41.34 -2.92 25.77
N SER A 131 40.81 -1.70 25.71
CA SER A 131 40.75 -0.78 26.86
C SER A 131 39.50 -0.94 27.72
N GLY A 132 38.94 -2.14 27.84
CA GLY A 132 37.68 -2.43 28.53
C GLY A 132 37.68 -2.15 30.03
N GLU A 133 37.65 -0.89 30.44
CA GLU A 133 37.17 -0.48 31.76
C GLU A 133 35.98 0.47 31.63
N PRO A 134 34.83 0.17 32.28
CA PRO A 134 33.72 1.10 32.36
C PRO A 134 34.08 2.21 33.35
N LYS A 135 34.14 3.47 32.88
CA LYS A 135 34.14 4.61 33.79
C LYS A 135 32.69 4.95 34.17
N SER A 136 32.43 4.84 35.48
CA SER A 136 31.28 5.40 36.20
C SER A 136 31.16 6.91 36.02
#